data_AF-A0ABD3MTS3-F1
#
_entry.id   AF-A0ABD3MTS3-F1
#
_cell.length_a   1.000
_cell.length_b   1.000
_cell.length_c   1.000
_cell.angle_alpha   90.00
_cell.angle_beta   90.00
_cell.angle_gamma   90.00
#
_symmetry.space_group_name_H-M   'P 1'
#
loop_
_entity.id
_entity.type
_entity.pdbx_description
1 polymer ?
#
loop_
_entity_poly.entity_id
_entity_poly.type
_entity_poly.pdbx_seq_one_letter_code
_entity_poly.pdbx_strand_id
1 'polypeptide(L)'
;MEAAAQDTPSFRLLLHSRDGCVPHLTPRLLDQIFCADASDPSNTEWTWYRDHLILGLAATDTCITPVYSNKRRRNENDDVTTNSKKKRKTDTAADGQVESNDGDDADNKSNDAKKPSGYTFLTPAKTRAICNAVNSNSTDSTKNDTDPAAQNYIHDYLRVPTYIRTMVVPTFSFAASPQTGTDGTKKFTSSKQSQNGSGKDKRQKNQKIEQQLVHKGTQNSVAIYTPHGWQSITPEQYGGAVASLAYPSEYAINDVGAVGLFDHLNITTQAPALFSKDQSGDISILKKQALKKITVSYQKCITWSSRVQTSVTSSNENCAMPSLWIPINIFTTFFPEHVLTKSFAAMKQNFLAESPNVAIVGWEAFPTNLHHVEKRKVLNKLLNTIESMTSSASLSTPKQVLVLAVNDVASILVAAREGVSIVGTDLVRVLSTEGIALVLDLTPTTTTTAKAERSTARDHQGGTLDLNDTKCAQDSQPILKGCTCLTCRVRKASIRPVGYSHFQKEAADETETPAFSRAYIHHLIRAKEMLADTLLFIHNLHQMVMLFHKLSEARAASKLESFCNFVESQL
;
A
#
# COMPACT_ATOMS: atom_id res chain seq x y z
N MET A 1 -9.56 -11.97 -34.21
CA MET A 1 -9.19 -12.80 -33.05
C MET A 1 -9.78 -12.12 -31.83
N GLU A 2 -11.00 -12.51 -31.44
CA GLU A 2 -11.57 -12.12 -30.15
C GLU A 2 -10.63 -12.65 -29.06
N ALA A 3 -10.04 -11.72 -28.31
CA ALA A 3 -9.31 -12.07 -27.09
C ALA A 3 -10.32 -12.72 -26.15
N ALA A 4 -10.18 -14.03 -25.91
CA ALA A 4 -10.92 -14.72 -24.87
C ALA A 4 -10.77 -13.90 -23.58
N ALA A 5 -11.89 -13.46 -23.01
CA ALA A 5 -11.90 -12.79 -21.73
C ALA A 5 -11.25 -13.74 -20.72
N GLN A 6 -9.98 -13.48 -20.36
CA GLN A 6 -9.30 -14.22 -19.32
C GLN A 6 -10.09 -13.98 -18.03
N ASP A 7 -10.68 -15.05 -17.49
CA ASP A 7 -11.39 -15.02 -16.22
C ASP A 7 -10.46 -14.43 -15.14
N THR A 8 -10.87 -13.32 -14.54
CA THR A 8 -10.11 -12.71 -13.45
C THR A 8 -9.94 -13.70 -12.30
N PRO A 9 -8.75 -13.83 -11.70
CA PRO A 9 -8.53 -14.79 -10.64
C PRO A 9 -9.43 -14.50 -9.43
N SER A 10 -9.84 -15.56 -8.75
CA SER A 10 -10.74 -15.46 -7.59
C SER A 10 -10.13 -14.70 -6.42
N PHE A 11 -8.81 -14.80 -6.23
CA PHE A 11 -8.08 -14.13 -5.15
C PHE A 11 -6.91 -13.33 -5.69
N ARG A 12 -6.74 -12.09 -5.20
CA ARG A 12 -5.63 -11.21 -5.55
C ARG A 12 -4.98 -10.59 -4.32
N LEU A 13 -3.67 -10.43 -4.39
CA LEU A 13 -2.83 -9.77 -3.40
C LEU A 13 -2.78 -8.27 -3.74
N LEU A 14 -3.26 -7.43 -2.82
CA LEU A 14 -2.98 -6.01 -2.84
C LEU A 14 -1.77 -5.74 -1.96
N LEU A 15 -0.65 -5.40 -2.60
CA LEU A 15 0.56 -5.00 -1.91
C LEU A 15 0.47 -3.51 -1.60
N HIS A 16 0.16 -3.18 -0.35
CA HIS A 16 0.11 -1.79 0.13
C HIS A 16 1.02 -1.66 1.33
N SER A 17 1.87 -0.64 1.32
CA SER A 17 2.75 -0.35 2.43
C SER A 17 2.28 0.87 3.19
N ARG A 18 2.70 0.96 4.45
CA ARG A 18 2.36 2.05 5.36
C ARG A 18 2.62 3.46 4.80
N ASP A 19 3.69 3.62 4.02
CA ASP A 19 4.12 4.91 3.46
C ASP A 19 3.92 4.95 1.94
N GLY A 20 3.27 3.95 1.34
CA GLY A 20 3.13 3.83 -0.12
C GLY A 20 4.37 3.45 -0.89
N CYS A 21 5.53 3.58 -0.27
CA CYS A 21 6.77 3.04 -0.79
C CYS A 21 6.74 1.53 -0.62
N VAL A 22 6.62 0.78 -1.71
CA VAL A 22 7.02 -0.63 -1.69
C VAL A 22 8.53 -0.63 -1.90
N PRO A 23 9.34 -0.73 -0.82
CA PRO A 23 10.76 -0.58 -0.98
C PRO A 23 11.26 -1.70 -1.90
N HIS A 24 12.32 -1.41 -2.65
CA HIS A 24 13.03 -2.37 -3.49
C HIS A 24 12.38 -2.74 -4.84
N LEU A 25 11.11 -2.46 -5.11
CA LEU A 25 10.48 -2.72 -6.42
C LEU A 25 10.82 -1.63 -7.46
N THR A 26 12.05 -1.68 -7.97
CA THR A 26 12.40 -0.86 -9.15
C THR A 26 11.72 -1.40 -10.41
N PRO A 27 11.44 -0.57 -11.44
CA PRO A 27 10.86 -1.05 -12.70
C PRO A 27 11.65 -2.19 -13.34
N ARG A 28 12.99 -2.14 -13.27
CA ARG A 28 13.87 -3.22 -13.76
C ARG A 28 13.73 -4.50 -12.97
N LEU A 29 13.55 -4.40 -11.66
CA LEU A 29 13.30 -5.58 -10.83
C LEU A 29 11.91 -6.16 -11.08
N LEU A 30 10.91 -5.31 -11.29
CA LEU A 30 9.57 -5.72 -11.71
C LEU A 30 9.63 -6.48 -13.04
N ASP A 31 10.40 -6.01 -14.02
CA ASP A 31 10.59 -6.74 -15.28
C ASP A 31 11.23 -8.13 -15.05
N GLN A 32 12.21 -8.23 -14.15
CA GLN A 32 12.86 -9.51 -13.84
C GLN A 32 11.96 -10.50 -13.08
N ILE A 33 11.01 -10.01 -12.28
CA ILE A 33 10.08 -10.85 -11.51
C ILE A 33 8.84 -11.20 -12.34
N PHE A 34 8.35 -10.24 -13.13
CA PHE A 34 7.01 -10.28 -13.73
C PHE A 34 7.01 -10.27 -15.26
N CYS A 35 8.14 -10.28 -15.96
CA CYS A 35 8.18 -10.32 -17.43
C CYS A 35 8.76 -11.63 -17.97
N ALA A 36 8.33 -12.01 -19.16
CA ALA A 36 8.93 -13.11 -19.91
C ALA A 36 10.42 -12.81 -20.15
N ASP A 37 11.25 -13.84 -20.04
CA ASP A 37 12.57 -13.78 -20.67
C ASP A 37 12.32 -13.59 -22.18
N ALA A 38 12.90 -12.54 -22.78
CA ALA A 38 12.71 -12.24 -24.21
C ALA A 38 13.13 -13.40 -25.14
N SER A 39 13.88 -14.36 -24.60
CA SER A 39 14.34 -15.58 -25.26
C SER A 39 13.28 -16.68 -25.34
N ASP A 40 12.22 -16.66 -24.53
CA ASP A 40 11.15 -17.66 -24.55
C ASP A 40 9.75 -17.01 -24.40
N PRO A 41 9.19 -16.48 -25.50
CA PRO A 41 7.86 -15.89 -25.51
C PRO A 41 6.73 -16.92 -25.32
N SER A 42 7.03 -18.23 -25.32
CA SER A 42 6.05 -19.29 -25.05
C SER A 42 5.84 -19.55 -23.56
N ASN A 43 6.76 -19.08 -22.72
CA ASN A 43 6.63 -19.21 -21.28
C ASN A 43 5.52 -18.26 -20.79
N THR A 44 4.37 -18.81 -20.41
CA THR A 44 3.24 -18.05 -19.86
C THR A 44 3.24 -18.00 -18.34
N GLU A 45 4.25 -18.53 -17.64
CA GLU A 45 4.26 -18.56 -16.17
C GLU A 45 4.17 -17.16 -15.55
N TRP A 46 4.73 -16.14 -16.19
CA TRP A 46 4.65 -14.76 -15.69
C TRP A 46 3.23 -14.16 -15.75
N THR A 47 2.32 -14.73 -16.55
CA THR A 47 0.96 -14.18 -16.72
C THR A 47 0.15 -14.28 -15.43
N TRP A 48 0.14 -15.45 -14.80
CA TRP A 48 -0.60 -15.64 -13.56
C TRP A 48 0.00 -14.80 -12.41
N TYR A 49 1.32 -14.60 -12.35
CA TYR A 49 1.93 -13.68 -11.37
C TYR A 49 1.34 -12.27 -11.45
N ARG A 50 1.16 -11.75 -12.67
CA ARG A 50 0.58 -10.42 -12.89
C ARG A 50 -0.90 -10.37 -12.52
N ASP A 51 -1.65 -11.42 -12.82
CA ASP A 51 -3.09 -11.45 -12.56
C ASP A 51 -3.41 -11.47 -11.06
N HIS A 52 -2.54 -12.06 -10.25
CA HIS A 52 -2.70 -12.13 -8.79
C HIS A 52 -2.15 -10.93 -8.04
N LEU A 53 -1.35 -10.04 -8.65
CA LEU A 53 -0.74 -8.89 -7.98
C LEU A 53 -1.44 -7.57 -8.32
N ILE A 54 -1.73 -6.79 -7.30
CA ILE A 54 -2.18 -5.39 -7.40
C ILE A 54 -1.23 -4.53 -6.58
N LEU A 55 -0.70 -3.47 -7.19
CA LEU A 55 0.14 -2.50 -6.49
C LEU A 55 -0.73 -1.38 -5.90
N GLY A 56 -0.66 -1.23 -4.57
CA GLY A 56 -1.33 -0.15 -3.85
C GLY A 56 -0.55 1.15 -3.96
N LEU A 57 -1.15 2.17 -4.54
CA LEU A 57 -0.60 3.52 -4.61
C LEU A 57 -1.11 4.34 -3.43
N ALA A 58 -0.20 4.76 -2.57
CA ALA A 58 -0.51 5.66 -1.47
C ALA A 58 -0.82 7.06 -1.96
N ALA A 59 -2.01 7.56 -1.66
CA ALA A 59 -2.33 8.96 -1.90
C ALA A 59 -1.53 9.96 -1.02
N THR A 60 -0.68 9.48 -0.11
CA THR A 60 0.20 10.33 0.70
C THR A 60 1.41 10.78 -0.10
N ASP A 61 2.46 9.98 -0.14
CA ASP A 61 3.78 10.36 -0.65
C ASP A 61 3.76 10.55 -2.17
N THR A 62 2.88 9.83 -2.88
CA THR A 62 2.76 9.95 -4.34
C THR A 62 2.00 11.17 -4.81
N CYS A 63 1.17 11.78 -3.95
CA CYS A 63 0.33 12.91 -4.32
C CYS A 63 0.71 14.21 -3.60
N ILE A 64 1.68 14.21 -2.70
CA ILE A 64 2.12 15.43 -2.02
C ILE A 64 3.17 16.15 -2.86
N THR A 65 2.94 17.44 -3.10
CA THR A 65 3.82 18.28 -3.89
C THR A 65 4.19 19.55 -3.11
N PRO A 66 5.46 20.00 -3.16
CA PRO A 66 5.86 21.23 -2.52
C PRO A 66 5.19 22.44 -3.17
N VAL A 67 4.91 23.45 -2.35
CA VAL A 67 4.49 24.78 -2.75
C VAL A 67 5.64 25.73 -2.44
N TYR A 68 6.05 26.52 -3.41
CA TYR A 68 7.10 27.52 -3.24
C TYR A 68 6.47 28.91 -3.25
N SER A 69 6.68 29.69 -2.19
CA SER A 69 6.21 31.07 -2.16
C SER A 69 7.03 31.90 -3.13
N ASN A 70 6.39 32.51 -4.12
CA ASN A 70 7.00 33.60 -4.85
C ASN A 70 7.09 34.80 -3.90
N LYS A 71 8.29 35.05 -3.37
CA LYS A 71 8.59 36.38 -2.81
C LYS A 71 8.45 37.36 -3.97
N ARG A 72 7.27 37.98 -4.12
CA ARG A 72 7.15 39.21 -4.90
C ARG A 72 8.17 40.17 -4.31
N ARG A 73 9.20 40.52 -5.08
CA ARG A 73 10.06 41.65 -4.74
C ARG A 73 9.11 42.83 -4.55
N ARG A 74 8.98 43.33 -3.33
CA ARG A 74 8.42 44.67 -3.11
C ARG A 74 9.40 45.59 -3.83
N ASN A 75 8.98 46.16 -4.95
CA ASN A 75 9.70 47.30 -5.51
C ASN A 75 9.66 48.39 -4.44
N GLU A 76 10.83 48.66 -3.86
CA GLU A 76 11.12 49.94 -3.24
C GLU A 76 11.00 50.99 -4.34
N ASN A 77 9.87 51.68 -4.37
CA ASN A 77 9.67 53.01 -4.91
C ASN A 77 8.23 53.39 -4.56
N ASP A 78 8.06 53.97 -3.37
CA ASP A 78 7.17 55.10 -3.15
C ASP A 78 7.44 55.62 -1.74
N ASP A 79 8.15 56.75 -1.72
CA ASP A 79 8.56 57.50 -0.56
C ASP A 79 7.46 58.53 -0.22
N VAL A 80 7.42 58.94 1.06
CA VAL A 80 6.84 60.21 1.55
C VAL A 80 5.31 60.33 1.79
N THR A 81 4.99 60.42 3.09
CA THR A 81 4.00 61.27 3.80
C THR A 81 2.58 60.81 4.20
N THR A 82 2.46 60.68 5.53
CA THR A 82 1.45 61.26 6.45
C THR A 82 0.05 60.65 6.62
N ASN A 83 -0.20 60.24 7.87
CA ASN A 83 -1.37 60.51 8.72
C ASN A 83 -2.77 60.51 8.08
N SER A 84 -3.62 59.53 8.46
CA SER A 84 -4.66 59.70 9.49
C SER A 84 -5.88 58.76 9.34
N LYS A 85 -6.41 58.40 10.51
CA LYS A 85 -7.73 57.84 10.85
C LYS A 85 -8.85 58.00 9.81
N LYS A 86 -9.56 56.91 9.47
CA LYS A 86 -11.00 56.63 9.79
C LYS A 86 -11.61 55.52 8.91
N LYS A 87 -12.21 54.53 9.59
CA LYS A 87 -13.63 54.10 9.56
C LYS A 87 -14.37 53.92 8.21
N ARG A 88 -15.04 52.75 8.12
CA ARG A 88 -16.26 52.39 7.33
C ARG A 88 -16.06 52.34 5.80
N LYS A 89 -16.84 51.63 4.99
CA LYS A 89 -17.77 50.48 4.99
C LYS A 89 -18.13 50.32 3.48
N THR A 90 -18.76 49.21 3.10
CA THR A 90 -19.60 48.99 1.88
C THR A 90 -18.95 48.89 0.49
N ASP A 91 -19.06 47.67 -0.04
CA ASP A 91 -19.81 47.23 -1.24
C ASP A 91 -19.39 47.60 -2.67
N THR A 92 -19.60 46.57 -3.53
CA THR A 92 -19.79 46.57 -5.00
C THR A 92 -18.58 46.93 -5.87
N ALA A 93 -18.34 46.40 -7.06
CA ALA A 93 -18.76 45.25 -7.88
C ALA A 93 -18.03 45.45 -9.24
N ALA A 94 -17.83 44.35 -10.00
CA ALA A 94 -17.43 44.35 -11.43
C ALA A 94 -15.98 44.83 -11.69
N ASP A 95 -15.26 44.46 -12.74
CA ASP A 95 -15.46 43.59 -13.89
C ASP A 95 -14.08 43.41 -14.53
N GLY A 96 -13.92 42.44 -15.43
CA GLY A 96 -13.04 42.64 -16.59
C GLY A 96 -11.54 42.33 -16.50
N GLN A 97 -11.20 41.26 -17.22
CA GLN A 97 -10.05 41.16 -18.14
C GLN A 97 -8.63 40.98 -17.59
N VAL A 98 -8.15 39.76 -17.79
CA VAL A 98 -6.75 39.35 -17.78
C VAL A 98 -6.16 39.66 -19.15
N GLU A 99 -5.28 40.66 -19.23
CA GLU A 99 -4.34 40.80 -20.35
C GLU A 99 -3.02 40.11 -20.02
N SER A 100 -2.60 39.30 -20.98
CA SER A 100 -1.28 38.71 -21.15
C SER A 100 -0.19 39.77 -21.25
N ASN A 101 0.94 39.54 -20.59
CA ASN A 101 2.21 40.05 -21.08
C ASN A 101 3.31 39.03 -20.80
N ASP A 102 3.77 38.43 -21.90
CA ASP A 102 5.07 37.80 -22.04
C ASP A 102 6.17 38.84 -21.83
N GLY A 103 7.22 38.42 -21.15
CA GLY A 103 8.43 39.20 -20.93
C GLY A 103 9.56 38.26 -20.59
N ASP A 104 10.25 37.84 -21.64
CA ASP A 104 11.58 37.21 -21.58
C ASP A 104 12.53 38.09 -20.76
N ASP A 105 13.17 37.50 -19.76
CA ASP A 105 14.49 37.96 -19.32
C ASP A 105 15.28 36.79 -18.73
N ALA A 106 16.37 36.50 -19.42
CA ALA A 106 17.38 35.53 -19.04
C ALA A 106 18.30 36.05 -17.92
N ASP A 107 19.03 35.11 -17.32
CA ASP A 107 20.21 35.31 -16.47
C ASP A 107 19.99 35.79 -15.02
N ASN A 108 19.99 34.85 -14.07
CA ASN A 108 21.17 34.60 -13.21
C ASN A 108 20.93 33.39 -12.28
N LYS A 109 21.66 32.30 -12.49
CA LYS A 109 21.63 31.10 -11.63
C LYS A 109 22.46 31.33 -10.36
N SER A 110 21.80 31.73 -9.27
CA SER A 110 22.22 31.30 -7.93
C SER A 110 21.34 30.12 -7.52
N ASN A 111 21.96 28.95 -7.37
CA ASN A 111 21.31 27.72 -6.89
C ASN A 111 21.07 27.79 -5.37
N ASP A 112 20.36 28.81 -4.90
CA ASP A 112 19.71 28.74 -3.60
C ASP A 112 18.40 27.98 -3.80
N ALA A 113 18.43 26.67 -3.54
CA ALA A 113 17.24 25.84 -3.55
C ALA A 113 16.19 26.46 -2.61
N LYS A 114 15.19 27.14 -3.18
CA LYS A 114 14.11 27.79 -2.43
C LYS A 114 13.47 26.74 -1.53
N LYS A 115 13.50 26.95 -0.22
CA LYS A 115 12.77 26.07 0.70
C LYS A 115 11.27 26.15 0.38
N PRO A 116 10.55 25.02 0.35
CA PRO A 116 9.11 25.04 0.14
C PRO A 116 8.43 25.83 1.26
N SER A 117 7.46 26.67 0.91
CA SER A 117 6.62 27.40 1.85
C SER A 117 5.50 26.54 2.43
N GLY A 118 5.24 25.38 1.82
CA GLY A 118 4.25 24.41 2.27
C GLY A 118 4.17 23.21 1.32
N TYR A 119 3.16 22.37 1.54
CA TYR A 119 2.86 21.21 0.70
C TYR A 119 1.37 21.23 0.33
N THR A 120 1.05 20.75 -0.87
CA THR A 120 -0.31 20.59 -1.36
C THR A 120 -0.47 19.23 -2.02
N PHE A 121 -1.70 18.72 -2.04
CA PHE A 121 -2.03 17.53 -2.80
C PHE A 121 -2.06 17.80 -4.30
N LEU A 122 -1.82 16.73 -5.06
CA LEU A 122 -1.81 16.70 -6.51
C LEU A 122 -3.19 17.08 -7.05
N THR A 123 -3.20 17.91 -8.08
CA THR A 123 -4.42 18.30 -8.80
C THR A 123 -4.27 17.90 -10.26
N PRO A 124 -5.36 17.62 -10.99
CA PRO A 124 -5.27 17.20 -12.39
C PRO A 124 -4.50 18.18 -13.28
N ALA A 125 -4.59 19.48 -13.00
CA ALA A 125 -3.79 20.50 -13.69
C ALA A 125 -2.28 20.37 -13.41
N LYS A 126 -1.90 20.13 -12.15
CA LYS A 126 -0.49 19.97 -11.75
C LYS A 126 0.09 18.67 -12.31
N THR A 127 -0.68 17.59 -12.32
CA THR A 127 -0.34 16.30 -12.94
C THR A 127 0.02 16.45 -14.40
N ARG A 128 -0.84 17.13 -15.18
CA ARG A 128 -0.59 17.42 -16.60
C ARG A 128 0.69 18.24 -16.79
N ALA A 129 0.89 19.28 -15.97
CA ALA A 129 2.12 20.08 -16.02
C ALA A 129 3.38 19.24 -15.75
N ILE A 130 3.33 18.33 -14.77
CA ILE A 130 4.45 17.42 -14.46
C ILE A 130 4.72 16.47 -15.62
N CYS A 131 3.69 15.82 -16.17
CA CYS A 131 3.86 14.86 -17.27
C CYS A 131 4.41 15.55 -18.52
N ASN A 132 3.90 16.73 -18.87
CA ASN A 132 4.43 17.58 -19.95
C ASN A 132 5.92 17.87 -19.76
N ALA A 133 6.33 18.28 -18.55
CA ALA A 133 7.72 18.61 -18.25
C ALA A 133 8.66 17.40 -18.26
N VAL A 134 8.18 16.21 -17.86
CA VAL A 134 8.97 14.97 -17.96
C VAL A 134 9.19 14.58 -19.41
N ASN A 135 8.14 14.65 -20.22
CA ASN A 135 8.20 14.25 -21.64
C ASN A 135 9.03 15.24 -22.48
N SER A 136 8.96 16.54 -22.20
CA SER A 136 9.79 17.54 -22.91
C SER A 136 11.30 17.37 -22.66
N ASN A 137 11.69 16.70 -21.58
CA ASN A 137 13.09 16.43 -21.23
C ASN A 137 13.61 15.08 -21.75
N SER A 138 12.75 14.22 -22.29
CA SER A 138 13.21 12.97 -22.90
C SER A 138 13.69 13.25 -24.33
N THR A 139 14.98 13.19 -24.57
CA THR A 139 15.63 13.41 -25.89
C THR A 139 15.44 12.23 -26.87
N ASP A 140 14.44 11.37 -26.65
CA ASP A 140 14.24 10.16 -27.46
C ASP A 140 13.49 10.50 -28.74
N SER A 141 14.23 10.63 -29.83
CA SER A 141 13.78 10.99 -31.19
C SER A 141 12.92 9.92 -31.89
N THR A 142 12.39 8.93 -31.14
CA THR A 142 11.63 7.79 -31.68
C THR A 142 10.15 7.79 -31.33
N LYS A 143 9.64 8.79 -30.59
CA LYS A 143 8.19 8.97 -30.40
C LYS A 143 7.64 9.90 -31.48
N ASN A 144 7.21 9.32 -32.60
CA ASN A 144 6.27 9.97 -33.52
C ASN A 144 5.04 10.43 -32.72
N ASP A 145 4.52 11.61 -33.04
CA ASP A 145 3.27 12.25 -32.59
C ASP A 145 2.23 11.28 -31.98
N THR A 146 2.44 10.85 -30.74
CA THR A 146 1.42 10.14 -29.97
C THR A 146 0.63 11.15 -29.17
N ASP A 147 -0.67 11.16 -29.49
CA ASP A 147 -1.78 11.88 -28.87
C ASP A 147 -1.52 12.45 -27.46
N PRO A 148 -1.81 13.74 -27.18
CA PRO A 148 -1.74 14.31 -25.82
C PRO A 148 -2.59 13.57 -24.76
N ALA A 149 -3.45 12.63 -25.18
CA ALA A 149 -4.22 11.71 -24.34
C ALA A 149 -3.42 10.53 -23.73
N ALA A 150 -2.14 10.36 -24.08
CA ALA A 150 -1.31 9.25 -23.59
C ALA A 150 -0.58 9.53 -22.26
N GLN A 151 -0.75 10.71 -21.66
CA GLN A 151 -0.01 11.09 -20.45
C GLN A 151 -0.67 10.51 -19.20
N ASN A 152 0.01 9.56 -18.55
CA ASN A 152 -0.47 8.97 -17.30
C ASN A 152 0.61 9.11 -16.22
N TYR A 153 0.29 9.84 -15.15
CA TYR A 153 1.21 10.11 -14.04
C TYR A 153 1.80 8.84 -13.42
N ILE A 154 1.00 7.78 -13.32
CA ILE A 154 1.43 6.49 -12.75
C ILE A 154 2.55 5.88 -13.62
N HIS A 155 2.43 5.96 -14.93
CA HIS A 155 3.38 5.34 -15.86
C HIS A 155 4.57 6.25 -16.18
N ASP A 156 4.32 7.54 -16.36
CA ASP A 156 5.33 8.52 -16.80
C ASP A 156 6.18 9.03 -15.64
N TYR A 157 5.55 9.36 -14.51
CA TYR A 157 6.23 9.93 -13.35
C TYR A 157 6.60 8.87 -12.31
N LEU A 158 5.65 8.03 -11.89
CA LEU A 158 5.92 6.97 -10.91
C LEU A 158 6.62 5.75 -11.51
N ARG A 159 6.74 5.69 -12.86
CA ARG A 159 7.42 4.61 -13.60
C ARG A 159 6.84 3.22 -13.32
N VAL A 160 5.57 3.13 -12.92
CA VAL A 160 4.90 1.84 -12.75
C VAL A 160 4.65 1.25 -14.14
N PRO A 161 5.06 0.01 -14.43
CA PRO A 161 4.81 -0.61 -15.72
C PRO A 161 3.31 -0.75 -16.02
N THR A 162 2.92 -0.55 -17.28
CA THR A 162 1.51 -0.57 -17.73
C THR A 162 0.83 -1.92 -17.56
N TYR A 163 1.60 -3.00 -17.47
CA TYR A 163 1.09 -4.37 -17.27
C TYR A 163 0.78 -4.69 -15.79
N ILE A 164 1.14 -3.82 -14.85
CA ILE A 164 0.85 -4.00 -13.43
C ILE A 164 -0.47 -3.30 -13.10
N ARG A 165 -1.38 -4.02 -12.46
CA ARG A 165 -2.63 -3.45 -11.99
C ARG A 165 -2.40 -2.57 -10.76
N THR A 166 -3.02 -1.41 -10.74
CA THR A 166 -2.91 -0.44 -9.65
C THR A 166 -4.23 -0.20 -8.93
N MET A 167 -4.14 0.10 -7.64
CA MET A 167 -5.27 0.57 -6.84
C MET A 167 -4.81 1.75 -5.99
N VAL A 168 -5.56 2.86 -6.02
CA VAL A 168 -5.29 3.99 -5.13
C VAL A 168 -5.84 3.65 -3.75
N VAL A 169 -4.97 3.59 -2.75
CA VAL A 169 -5.34 3.31 -1.37
C VAL A 169 -5.02 4.53 -0.54
N PRO A 170 -5.94 5.00 0.34
CA PRO A 170 -5.60 5.97 1.34
C PRO A 170 -4.76 5.24 2.40
N THR A 171 -3.47 5.11 2.15
CA THR A 171 -2.52 4.50 3.10
C THR A 171 -2.41 5.43 4.29
N PHE A 172 -3.06 5.07 5.38
CA PHE A 172 -2.84 5.73 6.65
C PHE A 172 -1.72 4.99 7.37
N SER A 173 -0.90 5.72 8.11
CA SER A 173 0.10 5.13 8.99
C SER A 173 -0.63 4.30 10.07
N PHE A 174 -0.88 3.03 9.81
CA PHE A 174 -1.56 2.13 10.73
C PHE A 174 -0.53 1.59 11.74
N ALA A 175 -0.72 1.96 13.00
CA ALA A 175 0.13 1.69 14.16
C ALA A 175 1.51 2.37 14.18
N ALA A 176 1.68 3.39 15.03
CA ALA A 176 2.96 3.56 15.71
C ALA A 176 3.26 2.24 16.45
N SER A 177 4.27 1.49 16.01
CA SER A 177 4.81 0.43 16.85
C SER A 177 5.28 1.10 18.15
N PRO A 178 4.87 0.60 19.33
CA PRO A 178 5.57 0.99 20.55
C PRO A 178 7.00 0.50 20.36
N GLN A 179 7.96 1.43 20.28
CA GLN A 179 9.38 1.09 20.31
C GLN A 179 9.63 0.26 21.57
N THR A 180 9.67 -1.06 21.43
CA THR A 180 10.26 -1.95 22.41
C THR A 180 11.75 -1.65 22.36
N GLY A 181 12.22 -0.95 23.38
CA GLY A 181 13.61 -0.54 23.47
C GLY A 181 14.53 -1.74 23.49
N THR A 182 15.37 -1.85 22.47
CA THR A 182 16.75 -2.34 22.56
C THR A 182 17.53 -1.76 21.39
N ASP A 183 18.37 -0.78 21.72
CA ASP A 183 19.59 -0.30 21.07
C ASP A 183 19.76 -0.26 19.54
N GLY A 184 20.18 0.92 19.06
CA GLY A 184 21.28 0.96 18.09
C GLY A 184 21.12 1.74 16.79
N THR A 185 20.39 2.86 16.74
CA THR A 185 20.49 3.80 15.59
C THR A 185 20.80 5.23 16.05
N LYS A 186 22.10 5.52 16.21
CA LYS A 186 22.61 6.89 16.32
C LYS A 186 22.45 7.57 14.96
N LYS A 187 21.64 8.64 14.92
CA LYS A 187 21.58 9.58 13.79
C LYS A 187 22.97 10.15 13.52
N PHE A 188 23.39 10.09 12.27
CA PHE A 188 24.48 10.89 11.70
C PHE A 188 24.18 12.38 11.95
N THR A 189 25.01 13.04 12.75
CA THR A 189 25.08 14.50 12.78
C THR A 189 26.50 14.90 12.41
N SER A 190 26.62 15.63 11.31
CA SER A 190 27.85 16.25 10.82
C SER A 190 28.53 17.06 11.92
N SER A 191 29.82 16.79 12.14
CA SER A 191 30.68 17.54 13.04
C SER A 191 30.84 18.99 12.59
N LYS A 192 30.59 19.94 13.49
CA LYS A 192 31.34 21.19 13.56
C LYS A 192 31.48 21.60 15.02
N GLN A 193 32.72 21.59 15.49
CA GLN A 193 33.15 22.11 16.79
C GLN A 193 32.90 23.62 16.84
N SER A 194 32.34 24.11 17.95
CA SER A 194 32.86 25.29 18.62
C SER A 194 32.53 25.20 20.12
N GLN A 195 33.58 25.23 20.94
CA GLN A 195 33.51 25.35 22.40
C GLN A 195 33.06 26.75 22.80
N ASN A 196 32.20 26.85 23.81
CA ASN A 196 32.33 27.69 25.01
C ASN A 196 30.96 28.07 25.60
N GLY A 197 30.87 28.08 26.94
CA GLY A 197 29.87 28.85 27.66
C GLY A 197 28.97 28.04 28.60
N SER A 198 29.35 28.05 29.87
CA SER A 198 28.60 27.67 31.07
C SER A 198 27.14 28.16 31.10
N GLY A 199 26.23 27.26 31.49
CA GLY A 199 24.83 27.59 31.80
C GLY A 199 24.05 26.35 32.24
N LYS A 200 24.31 25.88 33.47
CA LYS A 200 23.48 24.88 34.15
C LYS A 200 22.12 25.53 34.50
N ASP A 201 21.09 24.69 34.57
CA ASP A 201 19.76 24.99 35.10
C ASP A 201 18.78 25.76 34.19
N LYS A 202 18.39 25.12 33.07
CA LYS A 202 17.05 25.26 32.46
C LYS A 202 16.66 24.20 31.43
N ARG A 203 17.44 23.11 31.29
CA ARG A 203 17.29 22.11 30.21
C ARG A 203 16.64 20.77 30.58
N GLN A 204 16.21 20.58 31.84
CA GLN A 204 15.58 19.32 32.29
C GLN A 204 14.04 19.33 32.33
N LYS A 205 13.37 20.35 31.77
CA LYS A 205 11.90 20.39 31.68
C LYS A 205 11.30 20.16 30.29
N ASN A 206 12.12 20.06 29.24
CA ASN A 206 11.66 19.86 27.85
C ASN A 206 12.06 18.51 27.23
N GLN A 207 12.38 17.49 28.04
CA GLN A 207 12.74 16.14 27.55
C GLN A 207 11.78 15.03 28.00
N LYS A 208 10.55 15.41 28.38
CA LYS A 208 9.42 14.50 28.52
C LYS A 208 8.23 15.12 27.79
N ILE A 209 7.54 14.31 26.98
CA ILE A 209 6.42 14.64 26.07
C ILE A 209 6.87 14.93 24.62
N GLU A 210 7.34 13.88 23.94
CA GLU A 210 7.08 13.69 22.50
C GLU A 210 6.56 12.25 22.30
N GLN A 211 5.57 11.87 23.11
CA GLN A 211 4.59 10.90 22.60
C GLN A 211 3.88 11.66 21.47
N GLN A 212 4.23 11.36 20.22
CA GLN A 212 3.63 11.97 19.04
C GLN A 212 2.10 11.90 19.18
N LEU A 213 1.48 13.02 19.56
CA LEU A 213 0.04 13.17 19.62
C LEU A 213 -0.47 12.98 18.19
N VAL A 214 -1.03 11.82 17.90
CA VAL A 214 -1.77 11.58 16.66
C VAL A 214 -2.83 12.69 16.57
N HIS A 215 -2.68 13.60 15.61
CA HIS A 215 -3.67 14.64 15.40
C HIS A 215 -4.98 13.96 14.97
N LYS A 216 -6.06 14.21 15.72
CA LYS A 216 -7.36 13.62 15.41
C LYS A 216 -7.94 14.33 14.18
N GLY A 217 -8.40 13.56 13.20
CA GLY A 217 -9.15 14.09 12.06
C GLY A 217 -10.38 14.85 12.51
N THR A 218 -10.73 15.91 11.77
CA THR A 218 -11.93 16.71 12.04
C THR A 218 -13.16 16.02 11.43
N GLN A 219 -14.31 16.70 11.39
CA GLN A 219 -15.46 16.23 10.60
C GLN A 219 -15.21 16.39 9.09
N ASN A 220 -14.34 17.32 8.68
CA ASN A 220 -14.15 17.71 7.29
C ASN A 220 -12.78 17.33 6.72
N SER A 221 -11.92 16.72 7.53
CA SER A 221 -10.57 16.36 7.12
C SER A 221 -10.00 15.20 7.90
N VAL A 222 -9.16 14.41 7.22
CA VAL A 222 -8.34 13.36 7.81
C VAL A 222 -6.95 13.92 8.11
N ALA A 223 -6.37 13.53 9.24
CA ALA A 223 -4.98 13.81 9.54
C ALA A 223 -4.10 12.70 8.96
N ILE A 224 -3.10 13.08 8.17
CA ILE A 224 -2.15 12.18 7.53
C ILE A 224 -0.76 12.55 8.02
N TYR A 225 0.03 11.55 8.37
CA TYR A 225 1.44 11.72 8.61
C TYR A 225 2.21 11.52 7.32
N THR A 226 3.04 12.49 6.96
CA THR A 226 3.85 12.49 5.75
C THR A 226 5.32 12.63 6.16
N PRO A 227 6.29 12.37 5.27
CA PRO A 227 7.70 12.69 5.51
C PRO A 227 7.95 14.15 5.90
N HIS A 228 6.96 15.01 5.64
CA HIS A 228 6.97 16.44 5.93
C HIS A 228 6.13 16.82 7.16
N GLY A 229 5.70 15.85 7.95
CA GLY A 229 4.93 16.03 9.19
C GLY A 229 3.43 15.79 9.03
N TRP A 230 2.66 16.18 10.05
CA TRP A 230 1.20 16.03 10.03
C TRP A 230 0.56 17.04 9.05
N GLN A 231 -0.24 16.52 8.14
CA GLN A 231 -1.03 17.29 7.18
C GLN A 231 -2.50 16.92 7.32
N SER A 232 -3.39 17.83 6.93
CA SER A 232 -4.83 17.57 6.90
C SER A 232 -5.29 17.50 5.46
N ILE A 233 -5.98 16.43 5.08
CA ILE A 233 -6.56 16.27 3.75
C ILE A 233 -8.08 16.33 3.85
N THR A 234 -8.72 17.11 2.99
CA THR A 234 -10.18 17.06 2.83
C THR A 234 -10.59 15.97 1.84
N PRO A 235 -11.84 15.45 1.91
CA PRO A 235 -12.38 14.54 0.91
C PRO A 235 -12.22 15.04 -0.54
N GLU A 236 -12.34 16.34 -0.78
CA GLU A 236 -12.19 16.93 -2.12
C GLU A 236 -10.74 16.92 -2.59
N GLN A 237 -9.79 17.22 -1.69
CA GLN A 237 -8.36 17.11 -2.00
C GLN A 237 -7.97 15.66 -2.31
N TYR A 238 -8.52 14.71 -1.57
CA TYR A 238 -8.34 13.28 -1.85
C TYR A 238 -8.97 12.90 -3.20
N GLY A 239 -10.19 13.36 -3.50
CA GLY A 239 -10.85 13.15 -4.79
C GLY A 239 -10.04 13.70 -5.96
N GLY A 240 -9.48 14.90 -5.83
CA GLY A 240 -8.58 15.50 -6.83
C GLY A 240 -7.30 14.69 -7.04
N ALA A 241 -6.72 14.14 -5.97
CA ALA A 241 -5.56 13.25 -6.05
C ALA A 241 -5.91 11.91 -6.73
N VAL A 242 -7.05 11.31 -6.38
CA VAL A 242 -7.56 10.09 -7.04
C VAL A 242 -7.79 10.33 -8.53
N ALA A 243 -8.45 11.42 -8.91
CA ALA A 243 -8.67 11.78 -10.31
C ALA A 243 -7.36 12.04 -11.07
N SER A 244 -6.34 12.53 -10.36
CA SER A 244 -5.00 12.76 -10.92
C SER A 244 -4.23 11.46 -11.19
N LEU A 245 -4.41 10.46 -10.32
CA LEU A 245 -3.74 9.16 -10.45
C LEU A 245 -4.48 8.25 -11.44
N ALA A 246 -5.80 8.21 -11.37
CA ALA A 246 -6.65 7.30 -12.14
C ALA A 246 -7.15 7.91 -13.47
N TYR A 247 -6.41 8.89 -14.03
CA TYR A 247 -6.82 9.53 -15.27
C TYR A 247 -6.75 8.49 -16.42
N PRO A 248 -7.86 8.23 -17.15
CA PRO A 248 -7.85 7.20 -18.16
C PRO A 248 -6.99 7.65 -19.33
N SER A 249 -5.96 6.87 -19.65
CA SER A 249 -5.51 6.74 -21.03
C SER A 249 -6.51 5.82 -21.75
N GLU A 250 -6.74 5.97 -23.05
CA GLU A 250 -7.53 5.02 -23.86
C GLU A 250 -7.02 3.56 -23.77
N TYR A 251 -5.84 3.36 -23.15
CA TYR A 251 -5.22 2.07 -22.85
C TYR A 251 -5.35 1.64 -21.37
N ALA A 252 -6.17 2.30 -20.55
CA ALA A 252 -6.35 2.01 -19.11
C ALA A 252 -7.17 0.72 -18.87
N ILE A 253 -6.63 -0.40 -19.31
CA ILE A 253 -7.22 -1.75 -19.18
C ILE A 253 -7.03 -2.32 -17.75
N ASN A 254 -6.24 -1.66 -16.90
CA ASN A 254 -5.66 -2.30 -15.69
C ASN A 254 -5.95 -1.62 -14.33
N ASP A 255 -6.76 -0.57 -14.27
CA ASP A 255 -7.08 0.08 -12.98
C ASP A 255 -8.16 -0.67 -12.20
N VAL A 256 -7.81 -1.11 -10.99
CA VAL A 256 -8.74 -1.80 -10.07
C VAL A 256 -9.62 -0.79 -9.32
N GLY A 257 -9.24 0.49 -9.33
CA GLY A 257 -10.00 1.60 -8.79
C GLY A 257 -9.33 2.31 -7.60
N ALA A 258 -10.13 3.01 -6.81
CA ALA A 258 -9.66 3.75 -5.64
C ALA A 258 -10.50 3.40 -4.42
N VAL A 259 -9.87 3.30 -3.24
CA VAL A 259 -10.59 3.10 -1.98
C VAL A 259 -11.07 4.45 -1.43
N GLY A 260 -12.35 4.55 -1.06
CA GLY A 260 -12.90 5.75 -0.45
C GLY A 260 -12.17 6.15 0.83
N LEU A 261 -12.25 7.44 1.18
CA LEU A 261 -11.54 7.97 2.34
C LEU A 261 -12.20 7.47 3.65
N PHE A 262 -11.39 6.99 4.60
CA PHE A 262 -11.85 6.52 5.91
C PHE A 262 -10.96 7.03 7.05
N ASP A 263 -11.47 6.97 8.29
CA ASP A 263 -10.73 7.43 9.49
C ASP A 263 -10.02 6.25 10.16
N HIS A 264 -8.85 6.50 10.74
CA HIS A 264 -8.16 5.48 11.54
C HIS A 264 -8.91 5.24 12.84
N LEU A 265 -9.42 4.02 13.03
CA LEU A 265 -10.14 3.65 14.25
C LEU A 265 -9.18 3.19 15.35
N ASN A 266 -8.75 4.11 16.22
CA ASN A 266 -7.94 3.75 17.39
C ASN A 266 -8.83 3.24 18.54
N ILE A 267 -9.08 1.92 18.51
CA ILE A 267 -9.80 1.19 19.56
C ILE A 267 -8.97 0.06 20.19
N THR A 268 -7.67 -0.05 19.95
CA THR A 268 -6.85 -1.19 20.40
C THR A 268 -6.98 -1.48 21.90
N THR A 269 -7.14 -0.44 22.73
CA THR A 269 -7.35 -0.57 24.19
C THR A 269 -8.77 -0.95 24.59
N GLN A 270 -9.79 -0.63 23.78
CA GLN A 270 -11.19 -0.96 24.05
C GLN A 270 -11.67 -2.22 23.31
N ALA A 271 -10.99 -2.62 22.23
CA ALA A 271 -11.39 -3.72 21.36
C ALA A 271 -11.55 -5.05 22.11
N PRO A 272 -10.68 -5.44 23.08
CA PRO A 272 -10.87 -6.67 23.84
C PRO A 272 -12.24 -6.74 24.55
N ALA A 273 -12.78 -5.61 25.02
CA ALA A 273 -14.08 -5.56 25.68
C ALA A 273 -15.25 -5.88 24.74
N LEU A 274 -15.07 -5.76 23.42
CA LEU A 274 -16.10 -6.14 22.44
C LEU A 274 -16.29 -7.67 22.39
N PHE A 275 -15.24 -8.43 22.63
CA PHE A 275 -15.21 -9.90 22.59
C PHE A 275 -15.41 -10.57 23.94
N SER A 276 -15.30 -9.82 25.04
CA SER A 276 -15.53 -10.37 26.38
C SER A 276 -17.01 -10.74 26.59
N LYS A 277 -17.22 -11.92 27.19
CA LYS A 277 -18.52 -12.38 27.69
C LYS A 277 -18.84 -11.80 29.08
N ASP A 278 -17.84 -11.26 29.76
CA ASP A 278 -18.00 -10.69 31.10
C ASP A 278 -18.79 -9.39 31.05
N GLN A 279 -19.74 -9.25 31.97
CA GLN A 279 -20.59 -8.07 32.08
C GLN A 279 -20.19 -7.17 33.25
N SER A 280 -18.92 -7.20 33.67
CA SER A 280 -18.45 -6.30 34.72
C SER A 280 -18.68 -4.84 34.33
N GLY A 281 -18.90 -3.96 35.32
CA GLY A 281 -19.19 -2.55 35.09
C GLY A 281 -18.14 -1.87 34.20
N ASP A 282 -16.86 -2.17 34.42
CA ASP A 282 -15.75 -1.59 33.66
C ASP A 282 -15.72 -2.06 32.20
N ILE A 283 -16.00 -3.34 31.94
CA ILE A 283 -16.06 -3.88 30.57
C ILE A 283 -17.24 -3.26 29.81
N SER A 284 -18.38 -3.08 30.47
CA SER A 284 -19.55 -2.41 29.89
C SER A 284 -19.25 -0.95 29.49
N ILE A 285 -18.48 -0.22 30.32
CA ILE A 285 -18.03 1.14 30.01
C ILE A 285 -17.10 1.14 28.79
N LEU A 286 -16.10 0.26 28.75
CA LEU A 286 -15.18 0.14 27.61
C LEU A 286 -15.91 -0.22 26.33
N LYS A 287 -16.92 -1.12 26.41
CA LYS A 287 -17.77 -1.50 25.27
C LYS A 287 -18.54 -0.30 24.72
N LYS A 288 -19.16 0.50 25.60
CA LYS A 288 -19.86 1.74 25.20
C LYS A 288 -18.91 2.76 24.57
N GLN A 289 -17.70 2.91 25.13
CA GLN A 289 -16.67 3.79 24.57
C GLN A 289 -16.21 3.34 23.18
N ALA A 290 -15.99 2.03 22.98
CA ALA A 290 -15.66 1.44 21.69
C ALA A 290 -16.76 1.72 20.67
N LEU A 291 -18.01 1.37 20.99
CA LEU A 291 -19.16 1.58 20.10
C LEU A 291 -19.31 3.04 19.70
N LYS A 292 -19.17 3.99 20.63
CA LYS A 292 -19.22 5.43 20.32
C LYS A 292 -18.13 5.84 19.31
N LYS A 293 -16.89 5.35 19.47
CA LYS A 293 -15.79 5.63 18.53
C LYS A 293 -16.07 5.02 17.15
N ILE A 294 -16.55 3.78 17.11
CA ILE A 294 -16.92 3.09 15.87
C ILE A 294 -18.02 3.86 15.14
N THR A 295 -19.06 4.32 15.85
CA THR A 295 -20.15 5.12 15.25
C THR A 295 -19.64 6.42 14.63
N VAL A 296 -18.77 7.15 15.32
CA VAL A 296 -18.20 8.40 14.79
C VAL A 296 -17.33 8.14 13.56
N SER A 297 -16.44 7.14 13.62
CA SER A 297 -15.59 6.76 12.49
C SER A 297 -16.42 6.34 11.28
N TYR A 298 -17.47 5.54 11.51
CA TYR A 298 -18.38 5.08 10.46
C TYR A 298 -19.15 6.23 9.79
N GLN A 299 -19.72 7.16 10.58
CA GLN A 299 -20.45 8.29 10.03
C GLN A 299 -19.55 9.18 9.18
N LYS A 300 -18.32 9.45 9.64
CA LYS A 300 -17.31 10.17 8.85
C LYS A 300 -17.00 9.46 7.55
N CYS A 301 -16.82 8.13 7.62
CA CYS A 301 -16.48 7.29 6.47
C CYS A 301 -17.53 7.36 5.35
N ILE A 302 -18.82 7.31 5.69
CA ILE A 302 -19.92 7.51 4.71
C ILE A 302 -19.86 8.92 4.12
N THR A 303 -19.83 9.94 4.99
CA THR A 303 -19.88 11.34 4.53
C THR A 303 -18.67 11.69 3.66
N TRP A 304 -17.47 11.24 4.02
CA TRP A 304 -16.27 11.48 3.23
C TRP A 304 -16.31 10.74 1.91
N SER A 305 -16.70 9.46 1.89
CA SER A 305 -16.76 8.69 0.66
C SER A 305 -17.76 9.27 -0.34
N SER A 306 -18.92 9.77 0.13
CA SER A 306 -19.88 10.49 -0.73
C SER A 306 -19.27 11.78 -1.30
N ARG A 307 -18.59 12.58 -0.47
CA ARG A 307 -17.90 13.80 -0.94
C ARG A 307 -16.78 13.52 -1.93
N VAL A 308 -16.01 12.45 -1.72
CA VAL A 308 -15.00 12.00 -2.69
C VAL A 308 -15.66 11.66 -4.02
N GLN A 309 -16.75 10.87 -4.00
CA GLN A 309 -17.47 10.53 -5.22
C GLN A 309 -17.94 11.78 -5.97
N THR A 310 -18.63 12.71 -5.30
CA THR A 310 -19.08 13.97 -5.91
C THR A 310 -17.92 14.78 -6.48
N SER A 311 -16.79 14.88 -5.75
CA SER A 311 -15.61 15.62 -6.20
C SER A 311 -15.02 15.02 -7.48
N VAL A 312 -14.87 13.69 -7.56
CA VAL A 312 -14.32 13.03 -8.75
C VAL A 312 -15.29 13.16 -9.93
N THR A 313 -16.62 13.06 -9.70
CA THR A 313 -17.62 13.25 -10.76
C THR A 313 -17.61 14.68 -11.31
N SER A 314 -17.55 15.69 -10.44
CA SER A 314 -17.54 17.11 -10.86
C SER A 314 -16.28 17.53 -11.62
N SER A 315 -15.19 16.76 -11.50
CA SER A 315 -13.90 17.10 -12.12
C SER A 315 -13.71 16.44 -13.50
N ASN A 316 -14.52 15.43 -13.84
CA ASN A 316 -14.39 14.63 -15.06
C ASN A 316 -15.57 14.89 -16.00
N GLU A 317 -15.54 15.99 -16.76
CA GLU A 317 -16.57 16.26 -17.78
C GLU A 317 -16.49 15.31 -18.99
N ASN A 318 -15.38 14.58 -19.20
CA ASN A 318 -15.15 13.75 -20.40
C ASN A 318 -14.46 12.38 -20.14
N CYS A 319 -14.40 11.88 -18.89
CA CYS A 319 -13.65 10.63 -18.58
C CYS A 319 -14.43 9.64 -17.71
N ALA A 320 -14.32 8.35 -18.04
CA ALA A 320 -14.88 7.26 -17.26
C ALA A 320 -14.36 7.29 -15.82
N MET A 321 -15.25 7.18 -14.84
CA MET A 321 -14.88 7.24 -13.42
C MET A 321 -14.10 5.99 -13.00
N PRO A 322 -13.04 6.12 -12.18
CA PRO A 322 -12.45 4.97 -11.52
C PRO A 322 -13.47 4.33 -10.58
N SER A 323 -13.46 2.99 -10.50
CA SER A 323 -14.29 2.26 -9.54
C SER A 323 -13.95 2.69 -8.12
N LEU A 324 -14.83 3.42 -7.45
CA LEU A 324 -14.66 3.79 -6.05
C LEU A 324 -15.14 2.65 -5.13
N TRP A 325 -14.23 2.11 -4.34
CA TRP A 325 -14.51 1.08 -3.34
C TRP A 325 -15.02 1.73 -2.07
N ILE A 326 -16.15 1.27 -1.55
CA ILE A 326 -16.77 1.84 -0.36
C ILE A 326 -16.12 1.24 0.90
N PRO A 327 -15.45 2.04 1.73
CA PRO A 327 -14.90 1.58 3.00
C PRO A 327 -16.00 1.25 4.02
N ILE A 328 -15.95 0.05 4.61
CA ILE A 328 -16.80 -0.41 5.70
C ILE A 328 -15.91 -0.89 6.84
N ASN A 329 -16.07 -0.31 8.03
CA ASN A 329 -15.29 -0.74 9.19
C ASN A 329 -15.80 -2.08 9.73
N ILE A 330 -14.90 -3.06 9.93
CA ILE A 330 -15.26 -4.42 10.37
C ILE A 330 -15.98 -4.45 11.72
N PHE A 331 -15.71 -3.48 12.59
CA PHE A 331 -16.33 -3.40 13.91
C PHE A 331 -17.77 -2.88 13.90
N THR A 332 -18.30 -2.47 12.74
CA THR A 332 -19.73 -2.15 12.61
C THR A 332 -20.62 -3.37 12.90
N THR A 333 -20.11 -4.59 12.75
CA THR A 333 -20.78 -5.85 13.12
C THR A 333 -21.25 -5.93 14.57
N PHE A 334 -20.69 -5.12 15.46
CA PHE A 334 -21.08 -5.03 16.87
C PHE A 334 -22.25 -4.06 17.13
N PHE A 335 -22.72 -3.34 16.12
CA PHE A 335 -23.92 -2.53 16.23
C PHE A 335 -25.17 -3.41 16.33
N PRO A 336 -26.25 -2.91 16.99
CA PRO A 336 -27.55 -3.53 16.90
C PRO A 336 -28.03 -3.62 15.45
N GLU A 337 -28.74 -4.69 15.11
CA GLU A 337 -29.19 -4.99 13.74
C GLU A 337 -29.95 -3.82 13.10
N HIS A 338 -30.88 -3.20 13.83
CA HIS A 338 -31.64 -2.04 13.36
C HIS A 338 -30.78 -0.81 13.05
N VAL A 339 -29.62 -0.65 13.73
CA VAL A 339 -28.68 0.44 13.45
C VAL A 339 -27.93 0.13 12.16
N LEU A 340 -27.46 -1.11 12.00
CA LEU A 340 -26.77 -1.55 10.77
C LEU A 340 -27.64 -1.34 9.54
N THR A 341 -28.91 -1.77 9.59
CA THR A 341 -29.82 -1.62 8.45
C THR A 341 -30.04 -0.16 8.05
N LYS A 342 -30.22 0.74 9.03
CA LYS A 342 -30.34 2.18 8.75
C LYS A 342 -29.05 2.79 8.20
N SER A 343 -27.93 2.39 8.79
CA SER A 343 -26.58 2.83 8.42
C SER A 343 -26.22 2.45 6.98
N PHE A 344 -26.49 1.20 6.58
CA PHE A 344 -26.27 0.74 5.22
C PHE A 344 -27.30 1.28 4.22
N ALA A 345 -28.55 1.52 4.62
CA ALA A 345 -29.52 2.23 3.79
C ALA A 345 -29.08 3.67 3.48
N ALA A 346 -28.52 4.38 4.47
CA ALA A 346 -27.93 5.70 4.28
C ALA A 346 -26.70 5.66 3.36
N MET A 347 -25.89 4.59 3.43
CA MET A 347 -24.83 4.35 2.46
C MET A 347 -25.42 4.26 1.05
N LYS A 348 -26.40 3.38 0.82
CA LYS A 348 -27.08 3.23 -0.49
C LYS A 348 -27.60 4.55 -1.07
N GLN A 349 -28.23 5.39 -0.27
CA GLN A 349 -28.76 6.69 -0.75
C GLN A 349 -27.68 7.67 -1.20
N ASN A 350 -26.47 7.55 -0.64
CA ASN A 350 -25.39 8.51 -0.88
C ASN A 350 -24.43 8.09 -2.01
N PHE A 351 -24.53 6.86 -2.53
CA PHE A 351 -23.65 6.36 -3.60
C PHE A 351 -24.43 6.11 -4.89
N LEU A 352 -23.88 6.60 -6.01
CA LEU A 352 -24.52 6.56 -7.33
C LEU A 352 -24.37 5.24 -8.10
N ALA A 353 -23.68 4.23 -7.56
CA ALA A 353 -23.32 3.02 -8.30
C ALA A 353 -24.37 1.89 -8.18
N GLU A 354 -24.72 1.27 -9.31
CA GLU A 354 -25.65 0.12 -9.40
C GLU A 354 -25.10 -1.17 -8.73
N SER A 355 -23.78 -1.26 -8.52
CA SER A 355 -23.09 -2.41 -7.91
C SER A 355 -21.79 -1.97 -7.21
N PRO A 356 -21.79 -1.63 -5.91
CA PRO A 356 -20.59 -1.10 -5.26
C PRO A 356 -19.57 -2.22 -4.94
N ASN A 357 -18.29 -1.94 -5.19
CA ASN A 357 -17.20 -2.70 -4.60
C ASN A 357 -17.00 -2.28 -3.14
N VAL A 358 -16.66 -3.23 -2.27
CA VAL A 358 -16.58 -3.01 -0.82
C VAL A 358 -15.15 -3.21 -0.32
N ALA A 359 -14.64 -2.23 0.43
CA ALA A 359 -13.36 -2.32 1.14
C ALA A 359 -13.59 -2.43 2.64
N ILE A 360 -13.25 -3.56 3.24
CA ILE A 360 -13.31 -3.79 4.68
C ILE A 360 -12.06 -3.19 5.33
N VAL A 361 -12.26 -2.30 6.30
CA VAL A 361 -11.21 -1.55 6.99
C VAL A 361 -11.25 -1.79 8.50
N GLY A 362 -10.15 -1.49 9.19
CA GLY A 362 -10.03 -1.66 10.64
C GLY A 362 -9.61 -3.06 11.08
N TRP A 363 -9.13 -3.91 10.16
CA TRP A 363 -8.63 -5.25 10.49
C TRP A 363 -7.48 -5.20 11.51
N GLU A 364 -6.62 -4.20 11.40
CA GLU A 364 -5.48 -3.94 12.26
C GLU A 364 -5.86 -3.66 13.72
N ALA A 365 -7.11 -3.28 13.99
CA ALA A 365 -7.59 -2.99 15.33
C ALA A 365 -8.11 -4.23 16.08
N PHE A 366 -8.08 -5.43 15.47
CA PHE A 366 -8.29 -6.67 16.21
C PHE A 366 -7.22 -6.85 17.30
N PRO A 367 -7.59 -7.40 18.48
CA PRO A 367 -6.59 -7.78 19.48
C PRO A 367 -5.58 -8.78 18.90
N THR A 368 -4.29 -8.59 19.19
CA THR A 368 -3.20 -9.44 18.67
C THR A 368 -3.39 -10.92 19.01
N ASN A 369 -3.93 -11.21 20.20
CA ASN A 369 -4.15 -12.57 20.69
C ASN A 369 -5.52 -13.12 20.29
N LEU A 370 -6.30 -12.42 19.47
CA LEU A 370 -7.62 -12.89 19.05
C LEU A 370 -7.45 -14.04 18.05
N HIS A 371 -7.99 -15.21 18.42
CA HIS A 371 -7.94 -16.40 17.59
C HIS A 371 -8.59 -16.17 16.21
N HIS A 372 -8.01 -16.74 15.15
CA HIS A 372 -8.46 -16.55 13.77
C HIS A 372 -9.93 -16.98 13.55
N VAL A 373 -10.41 -17.96 14.31
CA VAL A 373 -11.83 -18.39 14.31
C VAL A 373 -12.78 -17.25 14.73
N GLU A 374 -12.41 -16.43 15.71
CA GLU A 374 -13.23 -15.28 16.12
C GLU A 374 -13.18 -14.17 15.07
N LYS A 375 -12.01 -13.91 14.47
CA LYS A 375 -11.90 -12.99 13.31
C LYS A 375 -12.82 -13.45 12.16
N ARG A 376 -12.84 -14.76 11.87
CA ARG A 376 -13.70 -15.38 10.86
C ARG A 376 -15.18 -15.16 11.15
N LYS A 377 -15.64 -15.39 12.39
CA LYS A 377 -17.04 -15.14 12.78
C LYS A 377 -17.46 -13.69 12.56
N VAL A 378 -16.61 -12.74 12.93
CA VAL A 378 -16.88 -11.31 12.72
C VAL A 378 -16.98 -10.98 11.23
N LEU A 379 -16.03 -11.46 10.43
CA LEU A 379 -16.03 -11.24 8.98
C LEU A 379 -17.26 -11.87 8.32
N ASN A 380 -17.57 -13.13 8.63
CA ASN A 380 -18.75 -13.84 8.13
C ASN A 380 -20.03 -13.07 8.45
N LYS A 381 -20.19 -12.61 9.70
CA LYS A 381 -21.35 -11.82 10.11
C LYS A 381 -21.48 -10.55 9.28
N LEU A 382 -20.38 -9.84 9.02
CA LEU A 382 -20.39 -8.64 8.19
C LEU A 382 -20.85 -8.93 6.76
N LEU A 383 -20.27 -9.95 6.12
CA LEU A 383 -20.55 -10.30 4.74
C LEU A 383 -21.99 -10.76 4.56
N ASN A 384 -22.51 -11.62 5.44
CA ASN A 384 -23.93 -12.01 5.43
C ASN A 384 -24.86 -10.79 5.61
N THR A 385 -24.47 -9.83 6.45
CA THR A 385 -25.24 -8.59 6.63
C THR A 385 -25.27 -7.78 5.33
N ILE A 386 -24.13 -7.65 4.64
CA ILE A 386 -24.04 -6.95 3.35
C ILE A 386 -24.89 -7.67 2.28
N GLU A 387 -24.77 -9.00 2.19
CA GLU A 387 -25.48 -9.81 1.19
C GLU A 387 -27.00 -9.80 1.38
N SER A 388 -27.48 -9.99 2.61
CA SER A 388 -28.91 -9.93 2.95
C SER A 388 -29.53 -8.58 2.56
N MET A 389 -28.78 -7.49 2.74
CA MET A 389 -29.23 -6.15 2.37
C MET A 389 -29.22 -5.93 0.87
N THR A 390 -28.23 -6.43 0.13
CA THR A 390 -28.26 -6.38 -1.35
C THR A 390 -29.47 -7.12 -1.93
N SER A 391 -29.79 -8.29 -1.36
CA SER A 391 -30.93 -9.12 -1.78
C SER A 391 -32.29 -8.44 -1.50
N SER A 392 -32.43 -7.80 -0.33
CA SER A 392 -33.66 -7.09 0.07
C SER A 392 -33.95 -5.81 -0.72
N ALA A 393 -32.92 -5.22 -1.33
CA ALA A 393 -32.97 -3.87 -1.89
C ALA A 393 -33.02 -3.84 -3.42
N SER A 394 -33.28 -4.98 -4.08
CA SER A 394 -33.24 -5.19 -5.54
C SER A 394 -31.92 -4.71 -6.18
N LEU A 395 -30.80 -4.89 -5.47
CA LEU A 395 -29.46 -4.58 -5.97
C LEU A 395 -28.71 -5.86 -6.34
N SER A 396 -27.72 -5.72 -7.22
CA SER A 396 -26.74 -6.77 -7.43
C SER A 396 -25.83 -6.92 -6.20
N THR A 397 -25.43 -8.15 -5.88
CA THR A 397 -24.42 -8.45 -4.86
C THR A 397 -23.13 -7.68 -5.15
N PRO A 398 -22.35 -7.27 -4.13
CA PRO A 398 -21.09 -6.57 -4.37
C PRO A 398 -20.22 -7.39 -5.33
N LYS A 399 -19.74 -6.74 -6.40
CA LYS A 399 -18.95 -7.43 -7.44
C LYS A 399 -17.68 -8.02 -6.85
N GLN A 400 -17.02 -7.27 -5.95
CA GLN A 400 -15.78 -7.66 -5.31
C GLN A 400 -15.69 -7.13 -3.88
N VAL A 401 -15.00 -7.89 -3.02
CA VAL A 401 -14.72 -7.56 -1.62
C VAL A 401 -13.22 -7.52 -1.41
N LEU A 402 -12.75 -6.44 -0.77
CA LEU A 402 -11.36 -6.20 -0.38
C LEU A 402 -11.28 -6.16 1.15
N VAL A 403 -10.25 -6.72 1.75
CA VAL A 403 -9.90 -6.46 3.16
C VAL A 403 -8.53 -5.78 3.21
N LEU A 404 -8.42 -4.66 3.91
CA LEU A 404 -7.16 -3.91 4.06
C LEU A 404 -6.44 -4.24 5.37
N ALA A 405 -5.13 -3.99 5.38
CA ALA A 405 -4.24 -4.12 6.53
C ALA A 405 -4.27 -5.49 7.24
N VAL A 406 -4.37 -6.57 6.47
CA VAL A 406 -4.19 -7.93 7.00
C VAL A 406 -2.72 -8.14 7.36
N ASN A 407 -2.47 -8.58 8.59
CA ASN A 407 -1.14 -8.55 9.22
C ASN A 407 -0.55 -9.93 9.50
N ASP A 408 -1.23 -11.03 9.16
CA ASP A 408 -0.75 -12.39 9.37
C ASP A 408 -1.32 -13.36 8.33
N VAL A 409 -0.62 -14.48 8.06
CA VAL A 409 -1.01 -15.47 7.05
C VAL A 409 -2.33 -16.16 7.41
N ALA A 410 -2.57 -16.48 8.69
CA ALA A 410 -3.81 -17.12 9.12
C ALA A 410 -5.05 -16.24 8.81
N SER A 411 -4.93 -14.93 8.98
CA SER A 411 -5.96 -13.95 8.62
C SER A 411 -6.19 -13.85 7.11
N ILE A 412 -5.16 -14.07 6.28
CA ILE A 412 -5.32 -14.19 4.81
C ILE A 412 -6.17 -15.41 4.48
N LEU A 413 -5.92 -16.55 5.14
CA LEU A 413 -6.70 -17.78 4.95
C LEU A 413 -8.15 -17.61 5.42
N VAL A 414 -8.37 -16.91 6.54
CA VAL A 414 -9.72 -16.51 6.99
C VAL A 414 -10.44 -15.69 5.93
N ALA A 415 -9.80 -14.65 5.39
CA ALA A 415 -10.38 -13.83 4.34
C ALA A 415 -10.74 -14.66 3.10
N ALA A 416 -9.85 -15.56 2.67
CA ALA A 416 -10.09 -16.44 1.54
C ALA A 416 -11.29 -17.38 1.75
N ARG A 417 -11.42 -17.99 2.93
CA ARG A 417 -12.55 -18.87 3.29
C ARG A 417 -13.90 -18.14 3.24
N GLU A 418 -13.91 -16.88 3.64
CA GLU A 418 -15.11 -16.04 3.62
C GLU A 418 -15.40 -15.41 2.24
N GLY A 419 -14.61 -15.75 1.21
CA GLY A 419 -14.86 -15.30 -0.16
C GLY A 419 -14.41 -13.87 -0.45
N VAL A 420 -13.50 -13.31 0.34
CA VAL A 420 -12.86 -12.02 0.05
C VAL A 420 -11.98 -12.16 -1.19
N SER A 421 -12.23 -11.33 -2.21
CA SER A 421 -11.54 -11.40 -3.50
C SER A 421 -10.16 -10.73 -3.53
N ILE A 422 -9.94 -9.70 -2.73
CA ILE A 422 -8.67 -8.97 -2.67
C ILE A 422 -8.25 -8.83 -1.21
N VAL A 423 -6.98 -9.11 -0.91
CA VAL A 423 -6.45 -8.94 0.43
C VAL A 423 -5.25 -8.01 0.39
N GLY A 424 -5.38 -6.90 1.10
CA GLY A 424 -4.36 -5.88 1.29
C GLY A 424 -3.45 -6.21 2.46
N THR A 425 -2.15 -6.37 2.21
CA THR A 425 -1.15 -6.60 3.28
C THR A 425 0.17 -5.86 3.05
N ASP A 426 0.83 -5.51 4.16
CA ASP A 426 2.22 -5.01 4.22
C ASP A 426 3.18 -6.09 4.77
N LEU A 427 2.68 -7.32 4.95
CA LEU A 427 3.42 -8.41 5.59
C LEU A 427 4.72 -8.76 4.86
N VAL A 428 4.70 -8.72 3.53
CA VAL A 428 5.90 -8.96 2.69
C VAL A 428 7.03 -8.01 3.07
N ARG A 429 6.74 -6.73 3.24
CA ARG A 429 7.73 -5.72 3.62
C ARG A 429 8.19 -5.93 5.06
N VAL A 430 7.24 -6.07 5.99
CA VAL A 430 7.51 -6.23 7.43
C VAL A 430 8.45 -7.40 7.68
N LEU A 431 8.12 -8.59 7.17
CA LEU A 431 8.95 -9.79 7.34
C LEU A 431 10.35 -9.59 6.74
N SER A 432 10.44 -8.98 5.56
CA SER A 432 11.72 -8.76 4.90
C SER A 432 12.64 -7.82 5.69
N THR A 433 12.10 -6.73 6.24
CA THR A 433 12.85 -5.79 7.08
C THR A 433 13.23 -6.37 8.45
N GLU A 434 12.50 -7.39 8.91
CA GLU A 434 12.81 -8.10 10.15
C GLU A 434 13.82 -9.25 9.93
N GLY A 435 14.25 -9.50 8.69
CA GLY A 435 15.15 -10.61 8.37
C GLY A 435 14.45 -11.97 8.31
N ILE A 436 13.12 -11.99 8.17
CA ILE A 436 12.29 -13.19 8.18
C ILE A 436 11.86 -13.54 6.76
N ALA A 437 12.01 -14.82 6.40
CA ALA A 437 11.54 -15.37 5.13
C ALA A 437 10.30 -16.26 5.32
N LEU A 438 9.33 -16.18 4.41
CA LEU A 438 8.19 -17.11 4.32
C LEU A 438 8.65 -18.45 3.74
N VAL A 439 8.34 -19.54 4.41
CA VAL A 439 8.73 -20.91 4.02
C VAL A 439 7.49 -21.81 4.09
N LEU A 440 6.51 -21.50 3.24
CA LEU A 440 5.24 -22.23 3.17
C LEU A 440 5.36 -23.35 2.13
N ASP A 441 4.97 -24.56 2.49
CA ASP A 441 4.66 -25.62 1.53
C ASP A 441 3.27 -25.34 0.93
N LEU A 442 3.25 -25.06 -0.37
CA LEU A 442 2.04 -24.73 -1.12
C LEU A 442 1.60 -25.87 -2.06
N THR A 443 2.21 -27.05 -1.94
CA THR A 443 1.90 -28.22 -2.77
C THR A 443 1.14 -29.28 -1.98
N PRO A 444 -0.21 -29.25 -1.96
CA PRO A 444 -1.01 -30.26 -1.27
C PRO A 444 -0.91 -31.59 -2.03
N THR A 445 0.09 -32.39 -1.70
CA THR A 445 0.43 -33.66 -2.37
C THR A 445 -0.75 -34.62 -2.54
N THR A 446 -0.99 -35.03 -3.79
CA THR A 446 -1.67 -36.29 -4.16
C THR A 446 -0.71 -37.33 -4.76
N THR A 447 0.56 -37.00 -5.00
CA THR A 447 1.51 -37.92 -5.65
C THR A 447 2.53 -38.51 -4.68
N THR A 448 2.62 -39.84 -4.71
CA THR A 448 3.42 -40.72 -3.84
C THR A 448 4.94 -40.58 -4.04
N THR A 449 5.38 -39.88 -5.10
CA THR A 449 6.80 -39.68 -5.46
C THR A 449 7.45 -38.48 -4.76
N ALA A 450 6.68 -37.53 -4.23
CA ALA A 450 7.20 -36.33 -3.54
C ALA A 450 7.60 -36.56 -2.07
N LYS A 451 8.00 -37.78 -1.68
CA LYS A 451 8.39 -38.10 -0.30
C LYS A 451 9.84 -37.72 0.04
N ALA A 452 10.71 -37.58 -0.95
CA ALA A 452 12.13 -37.27 -0.74
C ALA A 452 12.43 -35.76 -0.66
N GLU A 453 11.66 -34.92 -1.38
CA GLU A 453 11.82 -33.45 -1.36
C GLU A 453 11.10 -32.77 -0.18
N ARG A 454 10.22 -33.50 0.51
CA ARG A 454 9.38 -33.06 1.64
C ARG A 454 10.14 -32.68 2.92
N SER A 455 11.44 -32.90 3.01
CA SER A 455 12.15 -32.76 4.29
C SER A 455 12.33 -31.30 4.72
N THR A 456 12.52 -30.35 3.80
CA THR A 456 12.95 -28.99 4.20
C THR A 456 11.86 -28.03 4.62
N ALA A 457 10.61 -28.23 4.20
CA ALA A 457 9.49 -27.41 4.71
C ALA A 457 9.09 -27.82 6.13
N ARG A 458 9.23 -29.11 6.49
CA ARG A 458 8.93 -29.63 7.83
C ARG A 458 9.94 -29.21 8.90
N ASP A 459 11.16 -28.86 8.50
CA ASP A 459 12.19 -28.40 9.44
C ASP A 459 11.89 -26.99 10.00
N HIS A 460 10.98 -26.23 9.38
CA HIS A 460 10.61 -24.86 9.76
C HIS A 460 9.20 -24.83 10.34
N GLN A 461 9.06 -25.36 11.55
CA GLN A 461 7.82 -25.30 12.32
C GLN A 461 7.41 -23.82 12.50
N GLY A 462 6.27 -23.41 11.94
CA GLY A 462 5.78 -22.02 11.96
C GLY A 462 5.72 -21.30 10.59
N GLY A 463 6.12 -21.95 9.49
CA GLY A 463 5.96 -21.41 8.13
C GLY A 463 6.86 -20.21 7.81
N THR A 464 7.80 -19.89 8.69
CA THR A 464 8.77 -18.79 8.57
C THR A 464 10.16 -19.25 8.97
N LEU A 465 11.19 -18.65 8.36
CA LEU A 465 12.60 -18.84 8.67
C LEU A 465 13.21 -17.49 9.08
N ASP A 466 13.74 -17.41 10.30
CA ASP A 466 14.48 -16.25 10.77
C ASP A 466 15.96 -16.35 10.33
N LEU A 467 16.36 -15.53 9.35
CA LEU A 467 17.73 -15.49 8.86
C LEU A 467 18.67 -14.72 9.78
N ASN A 468 18.17 -14.13 10.88
CA ASN A 468 19.03 -13.64 11.96
C ASN A 468 19.62 -14.79 12.79
N ASP A 469 19.00 -15.99 12.81
CA ASP A 469 19.51 -17.13 13.58
C ASP A 469 20.94 -17.50 13.13
N THR A 470 21.84 -17.72 14.10
CA THR A 470 23.24 -18.11 13.84
C THR A 470 23.34 -19.45 13.13
N LYS A 471 22.31 -20.31 13.22
CA LYS A 471 22.22 -21.55 12.45
C LYS A 471 22.30 -21.31 10.94
N CYS A 472 21.79 -20.16 10.48
CA CYS A 472 21.83 -19.81 9.06
C CYS A 472 23.23 -19.44 8.57
N ALA A 473 24.18 -19.10 9.46
CA ALA A 473 25.49 -18.55 9.09
C ALA A 473 26.37 -19.49 8.25
N GLN A 474 26.16 -20.80 8.35
CA GLN A 474 26.89 -21.82 7.59
C GLN A 474 25.97 -22.65 6.66
N ASP A 475 24.70 -22.25 6.54
CA ASP A 475 23.73 -22.95 5.71
C ASP A 475 23.86 -22.53 4.23
N SER A 476 24.40 -23.42 3.41
CA SER A 476 24.60 -23.21 1.97
C SER A 476 23.33 -23.40 1.13
N GLN A 477 22.22 -23.82 1.73
CA GLN A 477 20.96 -24.09 1.03
C GLN A 477 20.25 -22.78 0.64
N PRO A 478 19.38 -22.79 -0.41
CA PRO A 478 18.48 -21.67 -0.69
C PRO A 478 17.50 -21.45 0.48
N ILE A 479 16.83 -20.29 0.52
CA ILE A 479 15.78 -20.02 1.53
C ILE A 479 14.74 -21.14 1.53
N LEU A 480 14.20 -21.49 0.36
CA LEU A 480 13.29 -22.62 0.17
C LEU A 480 13.74 -23.43 -1.06
N LYS A 481 13.91 -24.75 -0.88
CA LYS A 481 14.23 -25.66 -1.99
C LYS A 481 13.06 -25.73 -2.96
N GLY A 482 13.35 -25.76 -4.26
CA GLY A 482 12.32 -25.76 -5.32
C GLY A 482 11.65 -24.40 -5.55
N CYS A 483 11.97 -23.37 -4.78
CA CYS A 483 11.47 -22.01 -5.03
C CYS A 483 12.11 -21.43 -6.28
N THR A 484 11.30 -20.96 -7.23
CA THR A 484 11.77 -20.44 -8.53
C THR A 484 12.03 -18.93 -8.51
N CYS A 485 11.90 -18.27 -7.36
CA CYS A 485 12.16 -16.83 -7.23
C CYS A 485 13.62 -16.49 -7.56
N LEU A 486 13.87 -15.23 -7.95
CA LEU A 486 15.23 -14.75 -8.29
C LEU A 486 16.25 -14.99 -7.17
N THR A 487 15.82 -15.01 -5.90
CA THR A 487 16.68 -15.26 -4.74
C THR A 487 17.04 -16.74 -4.59
N CYS A 488 16.10 -17.67 -4.82
CA CYS A 488 16.29 -19.10 -4.56
C CYS A 488 16.70 -19.90 -5.80
N ARG A 489 16.36 -19.44 -7.00
CA ARG A 489 16.58 -20.17 -8.25
C ARG A 489 18.05 -20.53 -8.44
N VAL A 490 18.31 -21.69 -9.03
CA VAL A 490 19.66 -22.14 -9.37
C VAL A 490 20.24 -21.23 -10.45
N ARG A 491 21.51 -20.84 -10.31
CA ARG A 491 22.20 -20.14 -11.40
C ARG A 491 22.49 -21.16 -12.49
N LYS A 492 21.91 -20.98 -13.68
CA LYS A 492 22.42 -21.65 -14.88
C LYS A 492 23.88 -21.20 -15.03
N ALA A 493 24.82 -22.12 -14.90
CA ALA A 493 26.23 -21.82 -15.08
C ALA A 493 26.39 -21.20 -16.47
N SER A 494 26.62 -19.88 -16.52
CA SER A 494 26.89 -19.19 -17.77
C SER A 494 28.09 -19.91 -18.40
N ILE A 495 27.92 -20.35 -19.65
CA ILE A 495 28.97 -20.96 -20.45
C ILE A 495 30.22 -20.09 -20.28
N ARG A 496 31.25 -20.63 -19.62
CA ARG A 496 32.50 -19.89 -19.40
C ARG A 496 33.01 -19.41 -20.77
N PRO A 497 33.57 -18.19 -20.89
CA PRO A 497 34.26 -17.81 -22.11
C PRO A 497 35.33 -18.86 -22.39
N VAL A 498 35.32 -19.39 -23.62
CA VAL A 498 36.32 -20.33 -24.14
C VAL A 498 37.70 -19.72 -23.91
N GLY A 499 38.52 -20.31 -23.03
CA GLY A 499 39.85 -19.77 -22.76
C GLY A 499 40.74 -20.50 -21.75
N TYR A 500 40.20 -21.34 -20.85
CA TYR A 500 41.02 -22.13 -19.92
C TYR A 500 40.61 -23.60 -19.91
N SER A 501 41.21 -24.36 -20.82
CA SER A 501 40.98 -25.80 -21.03
C SER A 501 42.10 -26.65 -20.43
N HIS A 502 42.37 -26.55 -19.13
CA HIS A 502 43.43 -27.38 -18.51
C HIS A 502 43.09 -28.09 -17.19
N PHE A 503 41.81 -28.10 -16.78
CA PHE A 503 41.36 -29.07 -15.78
C PHE A 503 40.27 -29.93 -16.40
N GLN A 504 40.63 -31.19 -16.67
CA GLN A 504 39.75 -32.20 -17.21
C GLN A 504 38.60 -32.47 -16.25
N LYS A 505 37.41 -32.59 -16.85
CA LYS A 505 36.18 -33.17 -16.34
C LYS A 505 36.44 -34.36 -15.41
N GLU A 506 36.26 -34.15 -14.11
CA GLU A 506 35.55 -35.13 -13.31
C GLU A 506 34.07 -34.75 -13.36
N ALA A 507 33.20 -35.74 -13.54
CA ALA A 507 31.77 -35.57 -13.67
C ALA A 507 31.25 -34.75 -12.48
N ALA A 508 30.97 -33.46 -12.71
CA ALA A 508 30.27 -32.65 -11.75
C ALA A 508 28.88 -33.28 -11.63
N ASP A 509 28.68 -34.05 -10.57
CA ASP A 509 27.38 -34.24 -9.96
C ASP A 509 26.72 -32.86 -9.98
N GLU A 510 25.57 -32.75 -10.66
CA GLU A 510 24.84 -31.50 -10.92
C GLU A 510 24.36 -30.94 -9.58
N THR A 511 25.29 -30.41 -8.80
CA THR A 511 25.07 -29.80 -7.52
C THR A 511 24.48 -28.43 -7.83
N GLU A 512 23.15 -28.41 -7.89
CA GLU A 512 22.31 -27.23 -8.05
C GLU A 512 22.69 -26.16 -7.01
N THR A 513 23.61 -25.26 -7.38
CA THR A 513 24.02 -24.15 -6.50
C THR A 513 22.97 -23.05 -6.54
N PRO A 514 22.38 -22.67 -5.39
CA PRO A 514 21.37 -21.62 -5.37
C PRO A 514 21.99 -20.27 -5.75
N ALA A 515 21.19 -19.36 -6.30
CA ALA A 515 21.67 -18.02 -6.62
C ALA A 515 22.19 -17.26 -5.39
N PHE A 516 21.52 -17.46 -4.26
CA PHE A 516 21.94 -16.95 -2.96
C PHE A 516 21.60 -17.98 -1.87
N SER A 517 22.56 -18.26 -0.99
CA SER A 517 22.37 -19.16 0.16
C SER A 517 21.82 -18.42 1.38
N ARG A 518 21.24 -19.16 2.33
CA ARG A 518 20.84 -18.65 3.64
C ARG A 518 22.02 -18.01 4.39
N ALA A 519 23.21 -18.63 4.33
CA ALA A 519 24.45 -18.08 4.89
C ALA A 519 24.83 -16.73 4.29
N TYR A 520 24.67 -16.57 2.98
CA TYR A 520 24.95 -15.30 2.33
C TYR A 520 23.97 -14.21 2.76
N ILE A 521 22.68 -14.52 2.82
CA ILE A 521 21.67 -13.54 3.26
C ILE A 521 21.86 -13.21 4.75
N HIS A 522 22.14 -14.21 5.60
CA HIS A 522 22.52 -13.99 7.00
C HIS A 522 23.71 -13.04 7.11
N HIS A 523 24.75 -13.25 6.31
CA HIS A 523 25.91 -12.36 6.27
C HIS A 523 25.52 -10.92 5.88
N LEU A 524 24.69 -10.73 4.85
CA LEU A 524 24.22 -9.40 4.45
C LEU A 524 23.41 -8.71 5.56
N ILE A 525 22.54 -9.44 6.27
CA ILE A 525 21.78 -8.92 7.43
C ILE A 525 22.76 -8.46 8.51
N ARG A 526 23.76 -9.29 8.86
CA ARG A 526 24.79 -8.94 9.86
C ARG A 526 25.66 -7.76 9.43
N ALA A 527 25.94 -7.65 8.14
CA ALA A 527 26.67 -6.53 7.54
C ALA A 527 25.81 -5.25 7.42
N LYS A 528 24.50 -5.31 7.68
CA LYS A 528 23.53 -4.22 7.50
C LYS A 528 23.48 -3.70 6.06
N GLU A 529 23.62 -4.63 5.11
CA GLU A 529 23.52 -4.35 3.69
C GLU A 529 22.06 -4.37 3.24
N MET A 530 21.59 -3.29 2.59
CA MET A 530 20.19 -3.17 2.10
C MET A 530 19.81 -4.23 1.06
N LEU A 531 20.81 -4.92 0.49
CA LEU A 531 20.59 -6.04 -0.42
C LEU A 531 19.89 -7.22 0.29
N ALA A 532 20.09 -7.40 1.60
CA ALA A 532 19.39 -8.43 2.38
C ALA A 532 17.86 -8.24 2.28
N ASP A 533 17.39 -7.04 2.62
CA ASP A 533 15.97 -6.68 2.58
C ASP A 533 15.40 -6.86 1.17
N THR A 534 16.16 -6.48 0.15
CA THR A 534 15.75 -6.64 -1.26
C THR A 534 15.57 -8.11 -1.64
N LEU A 535 16.53 -8.98 -1.31
CA LEU A 535 16.48 -10.42 -1.63
C LEU A 535 15.37 -11.14 -0.86
N LEU A 536 15.17 -10.78 0.41
CA LEU A 536 14.07 -11.28 1.24
C LEU A 536 12.72 -10.83 0.69
N PHE A 537 12.62 -9.56 0.28
CA PHE A 537 11.40 -9.01 -0.29
C PHE A 537 10.97 -9.73 -1.55
N ILE A 538 11.92 -10.00 -2.46
CA ILE A 538 11.67 -10.77 -3.69
C ILE A 538 11.13 -12.17 -3.36
N HIS A 539 11.77 -12.86 -2.42
CA HIS A 539 11.34 -14.20 -2.01
C HIS A 539 9.96 -14.19 -1.34
N ASN A 540 9.74 -13.30 -0.39
CA ASN A 540 8.49 -13.18 0.35
C ASN A 540 7.33 -12.77 -0.56
N LEU A 541 7.56 -11.87 -1.52
CA LEU A 541 6.57 -11.48 -2.51
C LEU A 541 6.19 -12.67 -3.39
N HIS A 542 7.18 -13.42 -3.87
CA HIS A 542 6.95 -14.62 -4.66
C HIS A 542 6.12 -15.66 -3.89
N GLN A 543 6.48 -15.96 -2.64
CA GLN A 543 5.71 -16.88 -1.79
C GLN A 543 4.28 -16.40 -1.55
N MET A 544 4.09 -15.10 -1.35
CA MET A 544 2.76 -14.53 -1.17
C MET A 544 1.93 -14.64 -2.47
N VAL A 545 2.49 -14.28 -3.62
CA VAL A 545 1.76 -14.38 -4.91
C VAL A 545 1.44 -15.85 -5.25
N MET A 546 2.37 -16.78 -4.99
CA MET A 546 2.13 -18.22 -5.09
C MET A 546 0.98 -18.69 -4.17
N LEU A 547 0.89 -18.19 -2.94
CA LEU A 547 -0.21 -18.53 -2.03
C LEU A 547 -1.57 -18.12 -2.61
N PHE A 548 -1.70 -16.90 -3.16
CA PHE A 548 -2.96 -16.42 -3.76
C PHE A 548 -3.33 -17.17 -5.04
N HIS A 549 -2.33 -17.56 -5.82
CA HIS A 549 -2.51 -18.42 -6.98
C HIS A 549 -3.07 -19.79 -6.56
N LYS A 550 -2.44 -20.45 -5.58
CA LYS A 550 -2.88 -21.76 -5.07
C LYS A 550 -4.24 -21.69 -4.37
N LEU A 551 -4.57 -20.60 -3.70
CA LEU A 551 -5.91 -20.35 -3.17
C LEU A 551 -6.95 -20.31 -4.31
N SER A 552 -6.62 -19.68 -5.43
CA SER A 552 -7.53 -19.56 -6.58
C SER A 552 -7.72 -20.90 -7.28
N GLU A 553 -6.64 -21.67 -7.49
CA GLU A 553 -6.72 -23.04 -7.99
C GLU A 553 -7.54 -23.94 -7.06
N ALA A 554 -7.31 -23.85 -5.74
CA ALA A 554 -8.05 -24.65 -4.76
C ALA A 554 -9.54 -24.29 -4.74
N ARG A 555 -9.90 -23.02 -4.93
CA ARG A 555 -11.31 -22.60 -5.07
C ARG A 555 -11.93 -23.13 -6.35
N ALA A 556 -11.25 -23.02 -7.49
CA ALA A 556 -11.72 -23.57 -8.76
C ALA A 556 -11.91 -25.10 -8.68
N ALA A 557 -11.03 -25.80 -7.96
CA ALA A 557 -11.12 -27.23 -7.73
C ALA A 557 -12.07 -27.64 -6.57
N SER A 558 -12.78 -26.70 -5.93
CA SER A 558 -13.62 -26.95 -4.74
C SER A 558 -12.89 -27.63 -3.56
N LYS A 559 -11.58 -27.39 -3.43
CA LYS A 559 -10.69 -27.92 -2.38
C LYS A 559 -10.14 -26.85 -1.44
N LEU A 560 -10.71 -25.63 -1.47
CA LEU A 560 -10.24 -24.48 -0.70
C LEU A 560 -10.06 -24.76 0.80
N GLU A 561 -11.05 -25.37 1.45
CA GLU A 561 -10.99 -25.65 2.90
C GLU A 561 -9.84 -26.60 3.24
N SER A 562 -9.66 -27.67 2.45
CA SER A 562 -8.56 -28.62 2.64
C SER A 562 -7.21 -27.94 2.45
N PHE A 563 -7.09 -27.03 1.49
CA PHE A 563 -5.86 -26.29 1.26
C PHE A 563 -5.57 -25.31 2.41
N CYS A 564 -6.56 -24.54 2.86
CA CYS A 564 -6.39 -23.65 4.00
C CYS A 564 -5.98 -24.40 5.27
N ASN A 565 -6.61 -25.55 5.57
CA ASN A 565 -6.24 -26.38 6.72
C ASN A 565 -4.81 -26.92 6.61
N PHE A 566 -4.37 -27.26 5.39
CA PHE A 566 -2.99 -27.70 5.13
C PHE A 566 -1.99 -26.58 5.39
N VAL A 567 -2.24 -25.36 4.92
CA VAL A 567 -1.36 -24.21 5.18
C VAL A 567 -1.38 -23.84 6.66
N GLU A 568 -2.55 -23.84 7.32
CA GLU A 568 -2.65 -23.57 8.77
C GLU A 568 -1.91 -24.58 9.62
N SER A 569 -1.79 -25.84 9.20
CA SER A 569 -1.01 -26.84 9.95
C SER A 569 0.50 -26.54 9.99
N GLN A 570 0.96 -25.59 9.19
CA GLN A 570 2.36 -25.16 9.13
C GLN A 570 2.63 -23.90 9.95
N LEU A 571 1.58 -23.13 10.29
CA LEU A 571 1.65 -21.90 11.11
C LEU A 571 1.60 -22.24 12.60
#